data_AF-A0A3L8CV78-F1
#
_entry.id   AF-A0A3L8CV78-F1
#
_cell.length_a   1.000
_cell.length_b   1.000
_cell.length_c   1.000
_cell.angle_alpha   90.00
_cell.angle_beta   90.00
_cell.angle_gamma   90.00
#
_symmetry.space_group_name_H-M   'P 1'
#
loop_
_entity.id
_entity.type
_entity.pdbx_description
1 polymer ?
#
loop_
_entity_poly.entity_id
_entity_poly.type
_entity_poly.pdbx_seq_one_letter_code
_entity_poly.pdbx_strand_id
1 'polypeptide(L)'
;MHTLSVQQLYALRLAIFDNAAALHHESELLLRNEMYSRAYLLAHFCIEELGKIPILIGVISRLEKNEAVDWKDIKKRFTSHVSKIGSQNGHFYAFGRTSEVVGDSGIPWLIAANRSVPESYNKKNLSTYVDVKDGAILRPSDAIDKNGATKLVSYASDCLNAHRRSEELTNPIVYEAHEGGRLWEHAD
;
A
#
# COMPACT_ATOMS: atom_id res chain seq x y z
N MET A 1 -5.47 -10.98 -14.97
CA MET A 1 -6.07 -9.76 -15.51
C MET A 1 -6.29 -10.04 -16.98
N HIS A 2 -7.51 -9.83 -17.46
CA HIS A 2 -7.79 -9.75 -18.89
C HIS A 2 -7.53 -8.31 -19.34
N THR A 3 -7.59 -8.05 -20.65
CA THR A 3 -7.45 -6.68 -21.19
C THR A 3 -8.50 -5.76 -20.59
N LEU A 4 -8.07 -4.61 -20.08
CA LEU A 4 -8.94 -3.56 -19.55
C LEU A 4 -8.79 -2.28 -20.38
N SER A 5 -9.88 -1.53 -20.56
CA SER A 5 -9.83 -0.18 -21.11
C SER A 5 -9.21 0.81 -20.11
N VAL A 6 -8.77 1.97 -20.60
CA VAL A 6 -8.25 3.05 -19.75
C VAL A 6 -9.28 3.48 -18.69
N GLN A 7 -10.56 3.56 -19.06
CA GLN A 7 -11.65 3.89 -18.13
C GLN A 7 -11.82 2.82 -17.04
N GLN A 8 -11.72 1.54 -17.40
CA GLN A 8 -11.76 0.44 -16.41
C GLN A 8 -10.55 0.47 -15.48
N LEU A 9 -9.36 0.87 -15.98
CA LEU A 9 -8.16 1.02 -15.16
C LEU A 9 -8.29 2.18 -14.17
N TYR A 10 -8.89 3.30 -14.56
CA TYR A 10 -9.18 4.40 -13.63
C TYR A 10 -10.20 4.00 -12.57
N ALA A 11 -11.30 3.33 -12.94
CA ALA A 11 -12.27 2.81 -11.98
C ALA A 11 -11.62 1.83 -10.99
N LEU A 12 -10.76 0.94 -11.48
CA LEU A 12 -10.01 -0.01 -10.65
C LEU A 12 -9.06 0.71 -9.67
N ARG A 13 -8.37 1.77 -10.11
CA ARG A 13 -7.51 2.60 -9.26
C ARG A 13 -8.28 3.21 -8.09
N LEU A 14 -9.45 3.79 -8.35
CA LEU A 14 -10.30 4.37 -7.30
C LEU A 14 -10.73 3.30 -6.29
N ALA A 15 -11.23 2.16 -6.78
CA ALA A 15 -11.64 1.04 -5.91
C ALA A 15 -10.50 0.50 -5.04
N ILE A 16 -9.26 0.48 -5.55
CA ILE A 16 -8.08 0.10 -4.78
C ILE A 16 -7.79 1.11 -3.69
N PHE A 17 -7.84 2.40 -4.00
CA PHE A 17 -7.59 3.47 -3.04
C PHE A 17 -8.63 3.42 -1.90
N ASP A 18 -9.91 3.29 -2.22
CA ASP A 18 -10.99 3.17 -1.24
C ASP A 18 -10.79 1.96 -0.32
N ASN A 19 -10.45 0.80 -0.91
CA ASN A 19 -10.17 -0.41 -0.14
C ASN A 19 -8.93 -0.26 0.77
N ALA A 20 -7.87 0.38 0.29
CA ALA A 20 -6.68 0.64 1.09
C ALA A 20 -6.98 1.56 2.29
N ALA A 21 -7.78 2.60 2.07
CA ALA A 21 -8.20 3.51 3.13
C ALA A 21 -9.12 2.83 4.16
N ALA A 22 -10.04 1.96 3.73
CA ALA A 22 -10.85 1.14 4.64
C ALA A 22 -9.98 0.20 5.50
N LEU A 23 -9.02 -0.51 4.88
CA LEU A 23 -8.06 -1.37 5.58
C LEU A 23 -7.24 -0.60 6.62
N HIS A 24 -6.81 0.62 6.30
CA HIS A 24 -6.12 1.49 7.25
C HIS A 24 -7.03 1.86 8.42
N HIS A 25 -8.25 2.31 8.15
CA HIS A 25 -9.21 2.69 9.19
C HIS A 25 -9.48 1.53 10.17
N GLU A 26 -9.70 0.32 9.65
CA GLU A 26 -9.85 -0.88 10.45
C GLU A 26 -8.58 -1.21 11.24
N SER A 27 -7.40 -1.00 10.65
CA SER A 27 -6.12 -1.19 11.36
C SER A 27 -5.97 -0.27 12.56
N GLU A 28 -6.44 0.98 12.47
CA GLU A 28 -6.41 1.94 13.56
C GLU A 28 -7.40 1.57 14.67
N LEU A 29 -8.60 1.11 14.30
CA LEU A 29 -9.59 0.60 15.25
C LEU A 29 -9.02 -0.56 16.07
N LEU A 30 -8.37 -1.51 15.41
CA LEU A 30 -7.71 -2.65 16.05
C LEU A 30 -6.55 -2.20 16.94
N LEU A 31 -5.74 -1.23 16.51
CA LEU A 31 -4.63 -0.70 17.29
C LEU A 31 -5.11 -0.05 18.60
N ARG A 32 -6.18 0.75 18.53
CA ARG A 32 -6.79 1.40 19.71
C ARG A 32 -7.36 0.41 20.72
N ASN A 33 -7.79 -0.77 20.25
CA ASN A 33 -8.29 -1.86 21.09
C ASN A 33 -7.22 -2.92 21.41
N GLU A 34 -5.94 -2.57 21.27
CA GLU A 34 -4.79 -3.42 21.63
C GLU A 34 -4.69 -4.75 20.85
N MET A 35 -5.37 -4.85 19.70
CA MET A 35 -5.34 -6.01 18.81
C MET A 35 -4.14 -5.94 17.85
N TYR A 36 -2.92 -5.86 18.40
CA TYR A 36 -1.70 -5.48 17.69
C TYR A 36 -1.38 -6.33 16.44
N SER A 37 -1.48 -7.66 16.52
CA SER A 37 -1.18 -8.54 15.38
C SER A 37 -2.13 -8.30 14.21
N ARG A 38 -3.40 -8.04 14.49
CA ARG A 38 -4.42 -7.79 13.46
C ARG A 38 -4.35 -6.36 12.93
N ALA A 39 -4.06 -5.38 13.79
CA ALA A 39 -3.75 -4.02 13.36
C ALA A 39 -2.57 -4.01 12.36
N TYR A 40 -1.48 -4.70 12.71
CA TYR A 40 -0.32 -4.86 11.82
C TYR A 40 -0.69 -5.52 10.49
N LEU A 41 -1.49 -6.59 10.53
CA LEU A 41 -1.93 -7.30 9.32
C LEU A 41 -2.69 -6.38 8.36
N LEU A 42 -3.67 -5.62 8.86
CA LEU A 42 -4.49 -4.75 8.02
C LEU A 42 -3.68 -3.55 7.50
N ALA A 43 -2.78 -2.98 8.30
CA ALA A 43 -1.86 -1.96 7.83
C ALA A 43 -0.95 -2.48 6.70
N HIS A 44 -0.50 -3.74 6.80
CA HIS A 44 0.28 -4.39 5.75
C HIS A 44 -0.54 -4.60 4.47
N PHE A 45 -1.79 -5.03 4.59
CA PHE A 45 -2.70 -5.14 3.45
C PHE A 45 -3.00 -3.79 2.80
N CYS A 46 -3.16 -2.71 3.57
CA CYS A 46 -3.27 -1.36 3.03
C CYS A 46 -2.08 -1.03 2.11
N ILE A 47 -0.85 -1.23 2.59
CA ILE A 47 0.39 -0.99 1.83
C ILE A 47 0.43 -1.85 0.55
N GLU A 48 0.05 -3.13 0.64
CA GLU A 48 -0.02 -4.01 -0.52
C GLU A 48 -1.08 -3.57 -1.55
N GLU A 49 -2.26 -3.13 -1.10
CA GLU A 49 -3.30 -2.61 -1.98
C GLU A 49 -2.84 -1.35 -2.70
N LEU A 50 -2.27 -0.37 -1.97
CA LEU A 50 -1.70 0.84 -2.57
C LEU A 50 -0.62 0.54 -3.59
N GLY A 51 0.20 -0.50 -3.36
CA GLY A 51 1.22 -0.96 -4.30
C GLY A 51 0.69 -1.39 -5.67
N LYS A 52 -0.61 -1.63 -5.83
CA LYS A 52 -1.23 -1.90 -7.13
C LYS A 52 -1.39 -0.64 -7.98
N ILE A 53 -1.58 0.53 -7.38
CA ILE A 53 -1.85 1.77 -8.11
C ILE A 53 -0.69 2.13 -9.06
N PRO A 54 0.59 2.16 -8.64
CA PRO A 54 1.68 2.51 -9.56
C PRO A 54 1.88 1.46 -10.66
N ILE A 55 1.50 0.19 -10.41
CA ILE A 55 1.46 -0.85 -11.45
C ILE A 55 0.41 -0.47 -12.51
N LEU A 56 -0.79 -0.04 -12.12
CA LEU A 56 -1.83 0.39 -13.05
C LEU A 56 -1.45 1.66 -13.81
N ILE A 57 -0.86 2.65 -13.15
CA ILE A 57 -0.40 3.88 -13.81
C ILE A 57 0.63 3.56 -14.91
N GLY A 58 1.53 2.60 -14.66
CA GLY A 58 2.45 2.12 -15.70
C GLY A 58 1.74 1.48 -16.90
N VAL A 59 0.61 0.80 -16.68
CA VAL A 59 -0.21 0.23 -17.76
C VAL A 59 -0.93 1.33 -18.53
N ILE A 60 -1.57 2.28 -17.84
CA ILE A 60 -2.27 3.41 -18.44
C ILE A 60 -1.30 4.19 -19.35
N SER A 61 -0.11 4.52 -18.85
CA SER A 61 0.89 5.26 -19.63
C SER A 61 1.32 4.54 -20.92
N ARG A 62 1.42 3.20 -20.89
CA ARG A 62 1.72 2.40 -22.09
C ARG A 62 0.57 2.45 -23.09
N LEU A 63 -0.66 2.27 -22.62
CA LEU A 63 -1.84 2.32 -23.48
C LEU A 63 -2.00 3.69 -24.17
N GLU A 64 -1.79 4.77 -23.43
CA GLU A 64 -1.84 6.14 -23.97
C GLU A 64 -0.76 6.40 -25.04
N LYS A 65 0.39 5.75 -24.92
CA LYS A 65 1.48 5.79 -25.92
C LYS A 65 1.29 4.78 -27.06
N ASN A 66 0.17 4.04 -27.09
CA ASN A 66 -0.07 2.93 -28.02
C ASN A 66 1.01 1.83 -27.95
N GLU A 67 1.62 1.63 -26.78
CA GLU A 67 2.58 0.56 -26.53
C GLU A 67 1.88 -0.74 -26.11
N ALA A 68 2.49 -1.87 -26.45
CA ALA A 68 1.97 -3.18 -26.07
C ALA A 68 2.03 -3.41 -24.55
N VAL A 69 0.95 -3.98 -24.00
CA VAL A 69 0.84 -4.37 -22.58
C VAL A 69 0.85 -5.89 -22.46
N ASP A 70 1.81 -6.42 -21.69
CA ASP A 70 1.81 -7.83 -21.29
C ASP A 70 0.90 -8.05 -20.08
N TRP A 71 -0.37 -8.33 -20.33
CA TRP A 71 -1.38 -8.56 -19.29
C TRP A 71 -1.08 -9.77 -18.38
N LYS A 72 -0.25 -10.72 -18.82
CA LYS A 72 0.19 -11.85 -18.01
C LYS A 72 1.21 -11.39 -16.98
N ASP A 73 2.19 -10.59 -17.39
CA ASP A 73 3.13 -9.96 -16.46
C ASP A 73 2.42 -9.01 -15.50
N ILE A 74 1.49 -8.18 -16.00
CA ILE A 74 0.68 -7.31 -15.13
C ILE A 74 -0.07 -8.14 -14.08
N LYS A 75 -0.78 -9.22 -14.48
CA LYS A 75 -1.45 -10.11 -13.51
C LYS A 75 -0.48 -10.63 -12.47
N LYS A 76 0.70 -11.09 -12.87
CA LYS A 76 1.73 -11.64 -11.97
C LYS A 76 2.17 -10.60 -10.95
N ARG A 77 2.48 -9.38 -11.38
CA ARG A 77 2.88 -8.28 -10.49
C ARG A 77 1.74 -7.86 -9.57
N PHE A 78 0.51 -7.85 -10.08
CA PHE A 78 -0.70 -7.49 -9.32
C PHE A 78 -1.04 -8.47 -8.19
N THR A 79 -0.66 -9.73 -8.33
CA THR A 79 -0.89 -10.77 -7.30
C THR A 79 0.34 -11.03 -6.42
N SER A 80 1.50 -10.54 -6.82
CA SER A 80 2.76 -10.74 -6.09
C SER A 80 2.88 -9.77 -4.92
N HIS A 81 2.89 -10.28 -3.69
CA HIS A 81 3.11 -9.47 -2.48
C HIS A 81 4.40 -8.64 -2.56
N VAL A 82 5.50 -9.27 -3.00
CA VAL A 82 6.81 -8.61 -3.15
C VAL A 82 6.75 -7.47 -4.17
N SER A 83 6.11 -7.72 -5.32
CA SER A 83 6.01 -6.70 -6.37
C SER A 83 5.16 -5.51 -5.96
N LYS A 84 4.06 -5.75 -5.22
CA LYS A 84 3.19 -4.69 -4.70
C LYS A 84 3.94 -3.81 -3.70
N ILE A 85 4.61 -4.40 -2.71
CA ILE A 85 5.35 -3.63 -1.69
C ILE A 85 6.51 -2.86 -2.33
N GLY A 86 7.27 -3.48 -3.23
CA GLY A 86 8.35 -2.76 -3.94
C GLY A 86 7.82 -1.58 -4.77
N SER A 87 6.68 -1.77 -5.44
CA SER A 87 6.01 -0.70 -6.18
C SER A 87 5.53 0.42 -5.25
N GLN A 88 5.01 0.06 -4.07
CA GLN A 88 4.61 1.03 -3.04
C GLN A 88 5.80 1.82 -2.50
N ASN A 89 6.93 1.16 -2.21
CA ASN A 89 8.14 1.84 -1.75
C ASN A 89 8.65 2.86 -2.78
N GLY A 90 8.64 2.50 -4.07
CA GLY A 90 9.01 3.43 -5.14
C GLY A 90 8.07 4.64 -5.22
N HIS A 91 6.77 4.43 -5.05
CA HIS A 91 5.80 5.53 -4.99
C HIS A 91 6.01 6.41 -3.76
N PHE A 92 6.22 5.81 -2.59
CA PHE A 92 6.48 6.54 -1.35
C PHE A 92 7.78 7.34 -1.40
N TYR A 93 8.82 6.82 -2.04
CA TYR A 93 10.04 7.59 -2.31
C TYR A 93 9.77 8.82 -3.19
N ALA A 94 8.90 8.71 -4.19
CA ALA A 94 8.60 9.80 -5.11
C ALA A 94 7.68 10.88 -4.51
N PHE A 95 6.70 10.49 -3.70
CA PHE A 95 5.62 11.39 -3.24
C PHE A 95 5.52 11.54 -1.71
N GLY A 96 6.22 10.70 -0.95
CA GLY A 96 6.34 10.79 0.51
C GLY A 96 7.11 12.03 0.93
N ARG A 97 6.79 12.54 2.11
CA ARG A 97 7.37 13.79 2.66
C ARG A 97 7.78 13.64 4.13
N THR A 98 8.07 12.41 4.56
CA THR A 98 8.66 12.17 5.87
C THR A 98 10.14 12.56 5.84
N SER A 99 10.71 12.91 7.00
CA SER A 99 12.14 13.22 7.12
C SER A 99 13.05 12.09 6.63
N GLU A 100 12.54 10.86 6.61
CA GLU A 100 13.25 9.65 6.20
C GLU A 100 13.48 9.57 4.68
N VAL A 101 12.62 10.20 3.88
CA VAL A 101 12.67 10.13 2.41
C VAL A 101 13.05 11.45 1.73
N VAL A 102 13.11 12.55 2.48
CA VAL A 102 13.49 13.87 1.96
C VAL A 102 15.01 14.07 2.03
N GLY A 103 15.56 14.80 1.05
CA GLY A 103 16.99 15.11 0.97
C GLY A 103 17.86 13.90 0.60
N ASP A 104 19.11 13.89 1.07
CA ASP A 104 20.11 12.89 0.68
C ASP A 104 19.82 11.46 1.19
N SER A 105 18.79 11.30 2.04
CA SER A 105 18.43 10.02 2.65
C SER A 105 17.45 9.18 1.82
N GLY A 106 16.82 9.75 0.79
CA GLY A 106 15.75 9.07 0.05
C GLY A 106 16.20 7.82 -0.71
N ILE A 107 17.32 7.87 -1.44
CA ILE A 107 17.85 6.70 -2.17
C ILE A 107 18.31 5.61 -1.20
N PRO A 108 19.11 5.90 -0.16
CA PRO A 108 19.45 4.92 0.88
C PRO A 108 18.21 4.26 1.50
N TRP A 109 17.18 5.05 1.83
CA TRP A 109 15.91 4.55 2.35
C TRP A 109 15.25 3.56 1.38
N LEU A 110 15.13 3.92 0.10
CA LEU A 110 14.48 3.08 -0.91
C LEU A 110 15.19 1.73 -1.08
N ILE A 111 16.53 1.74 -1.07
CA ILE A 111 17.34 0.52 -1.14
C ILE A 111 17.08 -0.37 0.08
N ALA A 112 17.10 0.21 1.29
CA ALA A 112 16.85 -0.52 2.53
C ALA A 112 15.42 -1.09 2.58
N ALA A 113 14.42 -0.27 2.24
CA ALA A 113 13.02 -0.65 2.19
C ALA A 113 12.81 -1.87 1.26
N ASN A 114 13.38 -1.85 0.06
CA ASN A 114 13.27 -2.96 -0.88
C ASN A 114 13.99 -4.24 -0.43
N ARG A 115 15.13 -4.13 0.28
CA ARG A 115 15.81 -5.31 0.85
C ARG A 115 15.00 -5.96 1.96
N SER A 116 14.20 -5.20 2.70
CA SER A 116 13.39 -5.70 3.82
C SER A 116 12.07 -6.38 3.40
N VAL A 117 11.69 -6.34 2.12
CA VAL A 117 10.40 -6.87 1.64
C VAL A 117 10.16 -8.35 2.00
N PRO A 118 11.13 -9.27 1.86
CA PRO A 118 10.93 -10.67 2.26
C PRO A 118 10.65 -10.84 3.75
N GLU A 119 11.35 -10.08 4.60
CA GLU A 119 11.14 -10.10 6.05
C GLU A 119 9.76 -9.54 6.41
N SER A 120 9.38 -8.42 5.80
CA SER A 120 8.06 -7.81 5.95
C SER A 120 6.93 -8.80 5.58
N TYR A 121 7.10 -9.55 4.49
CA TYR A 121 6.15 -10.60 4.10
C TYR A 121 6.06 -11.74 5.13
N ASN A 122 7.19 -12.21 5.65
CA ASN A 122 7.19 -13.24 6.70
C ASN A 122 6.49 -12.74 7.97
N LYS A 123 6.75 -11.49 8.36
CA LYS A 123 6.14 -10.87 9.54
C LYS A 123 4.61 -10.72 9.39
N LYS A 124 4.12 -10.43 8.19
CA LYS A 124 2.68 -10.47 7.86
C LYS A 124 2.06 -11.87 8.05
N ASN A 125 2.76 -12.92 7.62
CA ASN A 125 2.24 -14.28 7.80
C ASN A 125 2.19 -14.65 9.29
N LEU A 126 3.23 -14.31 10.05
CA LEU A 126 3.27 -14.50 11.50
C LEU A 126 2.22 -13.66 12.23
N SER A 127 1.84 -12.49 11.70
CA SER A 127 0.75 -11.68 12.27
C SER A 127 -0.63 -12.29 12.05
N THR A 128 -0.73 -13.39 11.30
CA THR A 128 -1.98 -14.11 10.98
C THR A 128 -2.03 -15.50 11.60
N TYR A 129 -1.04 -16.32 11.27
CA TYR A 129 -1.00 -17.75 11.52
C TYR A 129 -0.07 -18.10 12.69
N VAL A 130 -0.40 -19.17 13.41
CA VAL A 130 0.54 -19.83 14.31
C VAL A 130 1.54 -20.60 13.46
N ASP A 131 2.81 -20.55 13.85
CA ASP A 131 3.91 -21.24 13.15
C ASP A 131 4.81 -21.99 14.14
N VAL A 132 5.73 -22.81 13.63
CA VAL A 132 6.75 -23.48 14.44
C VAL A 132 8.11 -23.26 13.80
N LYS A 133 9.06 -22.77 14.60
CA LYS A 133 10.46 -22.59 14.17
C LYS A 133 11.40 -23.14 15.23
N ASP A 134 12.30 -24.03 14.83
CA ASP A 134 13.30 -24.65 15.71
C ASP A 134 12.69 -25.29 16.98
N GLY A 135 11.50 -25.87 16.84
CA GLY A 135 10.74 -26.49 17.95
C GLY A 135 9.95 -25.52 18.83
N ALA A 136 10.07 -24.21 18.63
CA ALA A 136 9.31 -23.20 19.34
C ALA A 136 7.99 -22.86 18.61
N ILE A 137 6.88 -22.80 19.36
CA ILE A 137 5.59 -22.32 18.85
C ILE A 137 5.62 -20.80 18.77
N LEU A 138 5.32 -20.26 17.58
CA LEU A 138 5.22 -18.83 17.32
C LEU A 138 3.74 -18.46 17.19
N ARG A 139 3.23 -17.62 18.09
CA ARG A 139 1.87 -17.08 18.00
C ARG A 139 1.89 -15.67 17.41
N PRO A 140 0.81 -15.24 16.74
CA PRO A 140 0.70 -13.87 16.27
C PRO A 140 0.88 -12.80 17.36
N SER A 141 0.41 -13.07 18.58
CA SER A 141 0.57 -12.19 19.75
C SER A 141 2.02 -12.00 20.17
N ASP A 142 2.88 -12.97 19.87
CA ASP A 142 4.27 -13.00 20.30
C ASP A 142 5.17 -12.32 19.23
N ALA A 143 4.74 -12.38 17.96
CA ALA A 143 5.48 -11.84 16.82
C ALA A 143 5.33 -10.33 16.64
N ILE A 144 4.21 -9.75 17.09
CA ILE A 144 3.85 -8.34 16.87
C ILE A 144 3.55 -7.67 18.21
N ASP A 145 4.44 -6.77 18.60
CA ASP A 145 4.24 -5.91 19.76
C ASP A 145 3.52 -4.60 19.40
N LYS A 146 3.13 -3.85 20.43
CA LYS A 146 2.49 -2.53 20.29
C LYS A 146 3.30 -1.58 19.42
N ASN A 147 4.62 -1.55 19.61
CA ASN A 147 5.52 -0.66 18.88
C ASN A 147 5.56 -0.99 17.38
N GLY A 148 5.69 -2.27 17.03
CA GLY A 148 5.67 -2.75 15.65
C GLY A 148 4.35 -2.48 14.96
N ALA A 149 3.22 -2.70 15.64
CA ALA A 149 1.90 -2.36 15.13
C ALA A 149 1.75 -0.85 14.92
N THR A 150 2.10 -0.04 15.92
CA THR A 150 2.00 1.43 15.86
C THR A 150 2.81 2.00 14.69
N LYS A 151 4.07 1.56 14.53
CA LYS A 151 4.93 2.01 13.43
C LYS A 151 4.36 1.67 12.06
N LEU A 152 3.86 0.45 11.88
CA LEU A 152 3.34 0.05 10.57
C LEU A 152 2.01 0.74 10.25
N VAL A 153 1.12 0.88 11.23
CA VAL A 153 -0.14 1.64 11.06
C VAL A 153 0.16 3.08 10.67
N SER A 154 1.09 3.75 11.38
CA SER A 154 1.54 5.11 11.03
C SER A 154 2.11 5.17 9.60
N TYR A 155 2.97 4.21 9.23
CA TYR A 155 3.55 4.16 7.88
C TYR A 155 2.49 3.93 6.80
N ALA A 156 1.45 3.14 7.07
CA ALA A 156 0.32 2.96 6.16
C ALA A 156 -0.47 4.27 5.96
N SER A 157 -0.63 5.07 7.01
CA SER A 157 -1.19 6.44 6.91
C SER A 157 -0.33 7.34 6.02
N ASP A 158 0.99 7.33 6.22
CA ASP A 158 1.92 8.11 5.41
C ASP A 158 1.87 7.68 3.93
N CYS A 159 1.74 6.38 3.68
CA CYS A 159 1.55 5.81 2.35
C CYS A 159 0.27 6.31 1.68
N LEU A 160 -0.87 6.33 2.38
CA LEU A 160 -2.12 6.91 1.88
C LEU A 160 -1.94 8.38 1.52
N ASN A 161 -1.29 9.15 2.38
CA ASN A 161 -1.04 10.58 2.15
C ASN A 161 -0.12 10.83 0.94
N ALA A 162 0.86 9.96 0.71
CA ALA A 162 1.70 10.02 -0.49
C ALA A 162 0.87 9.79 -1.78
N HIS A 163 -0.06 8.82 -1.76
CA HIS A 163 -0.96 8.58 -2.89
C HIS A 163 -1.92 9.74 -3.12
N ARG A 164 -2.57 10.29 -2.07
CA ARG A 164 -3.43 11.48 -2.18
C ARG A 164 -2.70 12.65 -2.84
N ARG A 165 -1.47 12.93 -2.38
CA ARG A 165 -0.63 13.97 -2.97
C ARG A 165 -0.32 13.69 -4.44
N SER A 166 -0.04 12.44 -4.79
CA SER A 166 0.19 12.06 -6.18
C SER A 166 -1.05 12.33 -7.05
N GLU A 167 -2.26 12.03 -6.56
CA GLU A 167 -3.53 12.37 -7.23
C GLU A 167 -3.65 13.88 -7.47
N GLU A 168 -3.45 14.70 -6.43
CA GLU A 168 -3.55 16.16 -6.50
C GLU A 168 -2.60 16.76 -7.55
N LEU A 169 -1.39 16.21 -7.67
CA LEU A 169 -0.36 16.71 -8.59
C LEU A 169 -0.55 16.23 -10.03
N THR A 170 -1.10 15.04 -10.22
CA THR A 170 -1.11 14.38 -11.54
C THR A 170 -2.50 14.29 -12.17
N ASN A 171 -3.55 14.56 -11.41
CA ASN A 171 -4.94 14.41 -11.85
C ASN A 171 -5.90 15.46 -11.24
N PRO A 172 -5.63 16.77 -11.42
CA PRO A 172 -6.37 17.83 -10.73
C PRO A 172 -7.87 17.88 -11.07
N ILE A 173 -8.28 17.37 -12.24
CA ILE A 173 -9.65 17.43 -12.75
C ILE A 173 -10.60 16.46 -12.01
N VAL A 174 -10.08 15.41 -11.37
CA VAL A 174 -10.94 14.46 -10.63
C VAL A 174 -11.53 15.07 -9.36
N TYR A 175 -10.95 16.14 -8.80
CA TYR A 175 -11.50 16.80 -7.60
C TYR A 175 -12.53 17.89 -7.90
N GLU A 176 -12.54 18.51 -9.09
CA GLU A 176 -13.54 19.52 -9.44
C GLU A 176 -14.91 18.91 -9.80
N ALA A 177 -14.96 17.64 -10.23
CA ALA A 177 -16.21 16.99 -10.67
C ALA A 177 -17.01 16.28 -9.54
N HIS A 178 -16.59 16.40 -8.27
CA HIS A 178 -17.24 15.75 -7.12
C HIS A 178 -17.93 16.73 -6.15
N GLU A 179 -18.53 17.82 -6.64
CA GLU A 179 -19.45 18.67 -5.86
C GLU A 179 -20.74 17.96 -5.38
N GLY A 180 -20.91 16.65 -5.65
CA GLY A 180 -22.07 15.85 -5.25
C GLY A 180 -21.86 14.83 -4.12
N GLY A 181 -20.65 14.69 -3.57
CA GLY A 181 -20.42 13.75 -2.46
C GLY A 181 -18.94 13.46 -2.21
N ARG A 182 -18.41 14.01 -1.12
CA ARG A 182 -17.07 13.68 -0.62
C ARG A 182 -17.12 12.34 0.10
N LEU A 183 -16.28 11.38 -0.30
CA LEU A 183 -16.08 10.11 0.42
C LEU A 183 -15.17 10.27 1.67
N TRP A 184 -14.61 11.46 1.91
CA TRP A 184 -13.47 11.61 2.85
C TRP A 184 -13.57 12.82 3.79
N GLU A 185 -14.77 13.17 4.25
CA GLU A 185 -14.89 13.93 5.50
C GLU A 185 -15.01 12.93 6.64
N HIS A 186 -13.88 12.64 7.31
CA HIS A 186 -13.95 12.11 8.66
C HIS A 186 -14.47 13.23 9.56
N ALA A 187 -15.59 12.94 10.24
CA ALA A 187 -16.14 13.75 11.31
C ALA A 187 -15.08 14.00 12.39
N ASP A 188 -15.09 15.24 12.89
CA ASP A 188 -14.31 15.73 14.04
C ASP A 188 -14.44 14.85 15.29
#